data_AF-T1CY05-F1
#
_entry.id   AF-T1CY05-F1
#
_cell.length_a   1.000
_cell.length_b   1.000
_cell.length_c   1.000
_cell.angle_alpha   90.00
_cell.angle_beta   90.00
_cell.angle_gamma   90.00
#
_symmetry.space_group_name_H-M   'P 1'
#
loop_
_entity.id
_entity.type
_entity.pdbx_description
1 polymer ?
#
loop_
_entity_poly.entity_id
_entity_poly.type
_entity_poly.pdbx_seq_one_letter_code
_entity_poly.pdbx_strand_id
1 'polypeptide(L)'
;MRAVLAKNTQGERKTDEELDHAIRQIISKAVASEGVIDIFAAAGLKKPDLSILSDEFLAEVRGMPQRHLAVELLQKLLKSEIKTRARRNAVQGRSFADLLDKAIRKYQNRAIETAQVIEELIELAKQMRAANARGEQLNLTEDELAFYDALEVNDSAVKVLGDKTLRDIARELVATVKKNVTIDWTVRENVRANLRVIVKRILRKYEYPPDKQEKATQTVLEQAELLSAEWAV
;
A
#
# COMPACT_ATOMS: atom_id res chain seq x y z
N MET A 1 25.99 22.59 64.72
CA MET A 1 25.15 21.37 64.75
C MET A 1 24.54 21.16 63.38
N ARG A 2 24.76 19.98 62.78
CA ARG A 2 24.20 19.57 61.49
C ARG A 2 22.76 19.09 61.67
N ALA A 3 21.83 19.58 60.86
CA ALA A 3 20.50 18.99 60.64
C ALA A 3 20.41 18.71 59.13
N VAL A 4 20.56 17.45 58.70
CA VAL A 4 19.48 16.50 58.37
C VAL A 4 18.50 17.06 57.34
N LEU A 5 18.64 16.59 56.11
CA LEU A 5 17.53 16.27 55.19
C LEU A 5 18.10 15.42 54.04
N ALA A 6 18.19 14.13 54.31
CA ALA A 6 18.14 13.12 53.25
C ALA A 6 16.74 13.19 52.65
N LYS A 7 16.64 13.49 51.34
CA LYS A 7 15.36 13.36 50.62
C LYS A 7 15.58 12.64 49.29
N ASN A 8 15.28 11.34 49.36
CA ASN A 8 14.76 10.46 48.32
C ASN A 8 15.21 10.71 46.87
N THR A 9 16.23 9.95 46.46
CA THR A 9 16.33 9.43 45.10
C THR A 9 15.26 8.36 44.88
N GLN A 10 14.00 8.77 44.67
CA GLN A 10 13.05 7.93 43.95
C GLN A 10 13.25 8.22 42.47
N GLY A 11 13.83 7.26 41.74
CA GLY A 11 13.84 7.29 40.29
C GLY A 11 12.39 7.31 39.81
N GLU A 12 11.95 8.47 39.31
CA GLU A 12 10.69 8.58 38.58
C GLU A 12 10.71 7.56 37.45
N ARG A 13 9.85 6.53 37.56
CA ARG A 13 9.53 5.67 36.42
C ARG A 13 8.93 6.59 35.38
N LYS A 14 9.74 6.93 34.37
CA LYS A 14 9.26 7.61 33.17
C LYS A 14 8.04 6.87 32.67
N THR A 15 6.98 7.62 32.42
CA THR A 15 5.75 7.06 31.85
C THR A 15 6.03 6.50 30.46
N ASP A 16 5.24 5.52 30.00
CA ASP A 16 5.42 4.94 28.67
C ASP A 16 5.39 6.01 27.57
N GLU A 17 4.59 7.08 27.75
CA GLU A 17 4.52 8.23 26.85
C GLU A 17 5.82 9.06 26.82
N GLU A 18 6.48 9.24 27.97
CA GLU A 18 7.77 9.94 28.07
C GLU A 18 8.92 9.09 27.51
N LEU A 19 8.85 7.76 27.67
CA LEU A 19 9.79 6.83 27.05
C LEU A 19 9.62 6.85 25.53
N ASP A 20 8.39 6.76 25.03
CA ASP A 20 8.07 6.82 23.61
C ASP A 20 8.51 8.16 23.00
N HIS A 21 8.28 9.28 23.69
CA HIS A 21 8.74 10.59 23.24
C HIS A 21 10.28 10.70 23.22
N ALA A 22 10.96 10.17 24.24
CA ALA A 22 12.42 10.15 24.29
C ALA A 22 13.01 9.28 23.17
N ILE A 23 12.39 8.14 22.86
CA ILE A 23 12.77 7.25 21.76
C ILE A 23 12.54 7.95 20.42
N ARG A 24 11.40 8.63 20.22
CA ARG A 24 11.13 9.45 19.02
C ARG A 24 12.17 10.56 18.80
N GLN A 25 12.60 11.24 19.87
CA GLN A 25 13.61 12.31 19.78
C GLN A 25 15.01 11.80 19.42
N ILE A 26 15.38 10.61 19.91
CA ILE A 26 16.65 9.97 19.57
C ILE A 26 16.63 9.48 18.11
N ILE A 27 15.52 8.85 17.69
CA ILE A 27 15.32 8.38 16.32
C ILE A 27 15.29 9.56 15.32
N SER A 28 14.62 10.66 15.65
CA SER A 28 14.57 11.85 14.77
C SER A 28 15.94 12.49 14.53
N LYS A 29 16.89 12.36 15.46
CA LYS A 29 18.25 12.90 15.31
C LYS A 29 19.18 11.99 14.49
N ALA A 30 18.85 10.70 14.36
CA ALA A 30 19.60 9.76 13.51
C ALA A 30 19.20 9.82 12.02
N VAL A 31 18.06 10.46 11.69
CA VAL A 31 17.41 10.43 10.36
C VAL A 31 17.78 11.67 9.52
N ALA A 32 19.08 11.97 9.39
CA ALA A 32 19.56 13.02 8.50
C ALA A 32 20.10 12.52 7.14
N SER A 33 20.19 11.20 6.91
CA SER A 33 20.60 10.69 5.60
C SER A 33 19.99 9.31 5.37
N GLU A 34 19.17 9.22 4.32
CA GLU A 34 18.76 8.02 3.57
C GLU A 34 18.67 6.69 4.33
N GLY A 35 17.44 6.29 4.68
CA GLY A 35 17.10 4.87 4.84
C GLY A 35 16.12 4.57 5.97
N VAL A 36 15.11 3.76 5.66
CA VAL A 36 14.05 3.23 6.54
C VAL A 36 14.59 2.27 7.62
N ILE A 37 15.90 2.27 7.87
CA ILE A 37 16.64 1.14 8.43
C ILE A 37 16.77 1.20 9.96
N ASP A 38 16.62 2.37 10.59
CA ASP A 38 17.06 2.55 11.99
C ASP A 38 15.96 2.44 13.07
N ILE A 39 14.68 2.33 12.68
CA ILE A 39 13.59 2.14 13.67
C ILE A 39 13.58 0.70 14.20
N PHE A 40 14.02 -0.26 13.38
CA PHE A 40 14.05 -1.68 13.74
C PHE A 40 15.10 -1.97 14.82
N ALA A 41 16.30 -1.40 14.68
CA ALA A 41 17.36 -1.50 15.68
C ALA A 41 16.94 -0.83 16.99
N ALA A 42 16.26 0.32 16.92
CA ALA A 42 15.72 1.02 18.09
C ALA A 42 14.60 0.26 18.81
N ALA A 43 13.85 -0.59 18.09
CA ALA A 43 12.80 -1.45 18.65
C ALA A 43 13.31 -2.81 19.16
N GLY A 44 14.62 -3.07 19.09
CA GLY A 44 15.22 -4.35 19.51
C GLY A 44 14.96 -5.51 18.54
N LEU A 45 14.51 -5.23 17.33
CA LEU A 45 14.25 -6.24 16.30
C LEU A 45 15.53 -6.55 15.54
N LYS A 46 15.82 -7.85 15.32
CA LYS A 46 16.91 -8.27 14.43
C LYS A 46 16.56 -7.81 13.01
N LYS A 47 17.56 -7.40 12.22
CA LYS A 47 17.37 -7.06 10.79
C LYS A 47 16.67 -8.26 10.11
N PRO A 48 15.42 -8.12 9.66
CA PRO A 48 14.79 -9.20 8.91
C PRO A 48 15.41 -9.22 7.53
N ASP A 49 16.22 -10.24 7.23
CA ASP A 49 16.35 -10.70 5.85
C ASP A 49 15.05 -11.47 5.54
N LEU A 50 14.39 -11.10 4.44
CA LEU A 50 13.13 -11.62 3.87
C LEU A 50 11.88 -10.81 4.23
N SER A 51 11.35 -10.13 3.21
CA SER A 51 10.05 -9.44 3.10
C SER A 51 9.59 -8.69 4.36
N ILE A 52 9.63 -7.36 4.32
CA ILE A 52 9.29 -6.39 5.39
C ILE A 52 7.90 -6.62 6.04
N LEU A 53 7.09 -7.55 5.54
CA LEU A 53 5.77 -7.96 6.04
C LEU A 53 5.64 -9.50 6.22
N SER A 54 6.73 -10.22 6.51
CA SER A 54 6.70 -11.67 6.75
C SER A 54 5.82 -12.05 7.95
N ASP A 55 5.33 -13.30 7.98
CA ASP A 55 4.46 -13.73 9.10
C ASP A 55 5.23 -13.74 10.43
N GLU A 56 6.54 -14.04 10.38
CA GLU A 56 7.43 -14.00 11.52
C GLU A 56 7.56 -12.57 12.06
N PHE A 57 7.83 -11.59 11.19
CA PHE A 57 7.94 -10.19 11.58
C PHE A 57 6.62 -9.66 12.15
N LEU A 58 5.49 -9.96 11.52
CA LEU A 58 4.18 -9.54 12.01
C LEU A 58 3.85 -10.15 13.38
N ALA A 59 4.30 -11.39 13.64
CA ALA A 59 4.17 -12.02 14.95
C ALA A 59 5.06 -11.36 16.01
N GLU A 60 6.29 -10.96 15.67
CA GLU A 60 7.16 -10.20 16.57
C GLU A 60 6.55 -8.84 16.92
N VAL A 61 6.05 -8.10 15.92
CA VAL A 61 5.42 -6.80 16.13
C VAL A 61 4.15 -6.90 16.98
N ARG A 62 3.36 -7.95 16.78
CA ARG A 62 2.19 -8.25 17.64
C ARG A 62 2.58 -8.45 19.11
N GLY A 63 3.73 -9.06 19.36
CA GLY A 63 4.24 -9.35 20.70
C GLY A 63 4.96 -8.19 21.39
N MET A 64 5.13 -7.04 20.73
CA MET A 64 5.87 -5.90 21.29
C MET A 64 5.18 -5.35 22.55
N PRO A 65 5.93 -5.12 23.65
CA PRO A 65 5.37 -4.53 24.86
C PRO A 65 4.94 -3.08 24.62
N GLN A 66 5.69 -2.32 23.81
CA GLN A 66 5.35 -0.95 23.41
C GLN A 66 4.34 -0.95 22.25
N ARG A 67 3.05 -1.05 22.57
CA ARG A 67 1.98 -1.14 21.56
C ARG A 67 1.85 0.11 20.66
N HIS A 68 2.09 1.30 21.21
CA HIS A 68 2.03 2.55 20.43
C HIS A 68 3.17 2.57 19.39
N LEU A 69 4.37 2.13 19.77
CA LEU A 69 5.49 1.96 18.85
C LEU A 69 5.19 0.91 17.76
N ALA A 70 4.54 -0.19 18.11
CA ALA A 70 4.13 -1.21 17.14
C ALA A 70 3.17 -0.65 16.07
N VAL A 71 2.19 0.18 16.48
CA VAL A 71 1.28 0.87 15.55
C VAL A 71 2.06 1.81 14.62
N GLU A 72 2.96 2.63 15.17
CA GLU A 72 3.76 3.58 14.37
C GLU A 72 4.67 2.87 13.37
N LEU A 73 5.29 1.76 13.80
CA LEU A 73 6.13 0.92 12.96
C LEU A 73 5.32 0.36 11.79
N LEU A 74 4.21 -0.35 12.06
CA LEU A 74 3.35 -0.92 11.03
C LEU A 74 2.81 0.17 10.10
N GLN A 75 2.36 1.31 10.63
CA GLN A 75 1.87 2.42 9.83
C GLN A 75 2.94 2.90 8.84
N LYS A 76 4.18 3.10 9.29
CA LYS A 76 5.26 3.60 8.44
C LYS A 76 5.63 2.58 7.34
N LEU A 77 5.69 1.29 7.69
CA LEU A 77 6.01 0.22 6.76
C LEU A 77 4.93 0.04 5.70
N LEU A 78 3.67 -0.07 6.13
CA LEU A 78 2.52 -0.19 5.23
C LEU A 78 2.41 1.02 4.32
N LYS A 79 2.57 2.24 4.84
CA LYS A 79 2.56 3.46 4.02
C LYS A 79 3.66 3.46 2.96
N SER A 80 4.86 2.99 3.29
CA SER A 80 5.96 2.87 2.32
C SER A 80 5.63 1.84 1.23
N GLU A 81 5.16 0.67 1.63
CA GLU A 81 4.79 -0.40 0.70
C GLU A 81 3.63 -0.01 -0.21
N ILE A 82 2.59 0.64 0.34
CA ILE A 82 1.46 1.19 -0.43
C ILE A 82 1.97 2.22 -1.44
N LYS A 83 2.92 3.09 -1.07
CA LYS A 83 3.50 4.08 -1.99
C LYS A 83 4.25 3.41 -3.14
N THR A 84 5.02 2.36 -2.86
CA THR A 84 5.71 1.58 -3.90
C THR A 84 4.70 0.93 -4.83
N ARG A 85 3.68 0.26 -4.29
CA ARG A 85 2.62 -0.39 -5.08
C ARG A 85 1.79 0.60 -5.90
N ALA A 86 1.44 1.75 -5.32
CA ALA A 86 0.64 2.78 -5.97
C ALA A 86 1.31 3.37 -7.22
N ARG A 87 2.62 3.19 -7.39
CA ARG A 87 3.34 3.55 -8.62
C ARG A 87 3.08 2.59 -9.78
N ARG A 88 2.67 1.35 -9.48
CA ARG A 88 2.40 0.31 -10.47
C ARG A 88 0.93 -0.02 -10.61
N ASN A 89 0.15 0.08 -9.54
CA ASN A 89 -1.27 -0.29 -9.51
C ASN A 89 -2.07 0.77 -8.74
N ALA A 90 -2.76 1.64 -9.49
CA ALA A 90 -3.52 2.75 -8.92
C ALA A 90 -4.70 2.26 -8.07
N VAL A 91 -5.33 1.16 -8.47
CA VAL A 91 -6.51 0.60 -7.79
C VAL A 91 -6.14 0.03 -6.43
N GLN A 92 -5.16 -0.87 -6.39
CA GLN A 92 -4.68 -1.45 -5.14
C GLN A 92 -4.06 -0.38 -4.24
N GLY A 93 -3.29 0.56 -4.81
CA GLY A 93 -2.71 1.68 -4.07
C GLY A 93 -3.76 2.49 -3.30
N ARG A 94 -4.86 2.88 -3.96
CA ARG A 94 -5.98 3.59 -3.32
C ARG A 94 -6.70 2.74 -2.29
N SER A 95 -7.05 1.49 -2.65
CA SER A 95 -7.79 0.60 -1.76
C SER A 95 -7.05 0.36 -0.44
N PHE A 96 -5.74 0.07 -0.50
CA PHE A 96 -4.93 -0.14 0.69
C PHE A 96 -4.65 1.17 1.46
N ALA A 97 -4.50 2.30 0.78
CA ALA A 97 -4.40 3.60 1.44
C ALA A 97 -5.66 3.92 2.25
N ASP A 98 -6.84 3.70 1.67
CA ASP A 98 -8.12 3.90 2.35
C ASP A 98 -8.30 2.98 3.57
N LEU A 99 -7.88 1.72 3.46
CA LEU A 99 -7.91 0.77 4.58
C LEU A 99 -6.95 1.19 5.70
N LEU A 100 -5.73 1.60 5.35
CA LEU A 100 -4.76 2.11 6.32
C LEU A 100 -5.31 3.35 7.05
N ASP A 101 -5.82 4.33 6.30
CA ASP A 101 -6.36 5.56 6.86
C ASP A 101 -7.56 5.28 7.78
N LYS A 102 -8.42 4.32 7.43
CA LYS A 102 -9.53 3.89 8.31
C LYS A 102 -9.02 3.30 9.62
N ALA A 103 -8.03 2.40 9.59
CA ALA A 103 -7.45 1.81 10.79
C ALA A 103 -6.80 2.87 11.69
N ILE A 104 -6.05 3.80 11.11
CA ILE A 104 -5.38 4.89 11.84
C ILE A 104 -6.40 5.89 12.42
N ARG A 105 -7.49 6.20 11.71
CA ARG A 105 -8.54 7.06 12.27
C ARG A 105 -9.21 6.45 13.48
N LYS A 106 -9.48 5.13 13.47
CA LYS A 106 -10.03 4.43 14.64
C LYS A 106 -9.09 4.51 15.84
N TYR A 107 -7.79 4.39 15.61
CA TYR A 107 -6.75 4.56 16.64
C TYR A 107 -6.71 5.98 17.20
N GLN A 108 -6.64 7.00 16.34
CA GLN A 108 -6.57 8.42 16.74
C GLN A 108 -7.80 8.86 17.53
N ASN A 109 -8.98 8.36 17.14
CA ASN A 109 -10.23 8.67 17.82
C ASN A 109 -10.42 7.87 19.12
N ARG A 110 -9.44 7.02 19.52
CA ARG A 110 -9.54 6.06 20.62
C ARG A 110 -10.82 5.21 20.53
N ALA A 111 -11.29 4.96 19.31
CA ALA A 111 -12.55 4.28 19.04
C ALA A 111 -12.43 2.76 19.25
N ILE A 112 -11.20 2.24 19.28
CA ILE A 112 -10.86 0.85 19.52
C ILE A 112 -9.58 0.76 20.36
N GLU A 113 -9.34 -0.40 20.97
CA GLU A 113 -8.11 -0.67 21.71
C GLU A 113 -6.89 -0.71 20.77
N THR A 114 -5.72 -0.26 21.26
CA THR A 114 -4.46 -0.27 20.49
C THR A 114 -4.12 -1.68 19.97
N ALA A 115 -4.43 -2.72 20.72
CA ALA A 115 -4.24 -4.11 20.29
C ALA A 115 -5.09 -4.46 19.05
N GLN A 116 -6.33 -3.97 18.98
CA GLN A 116 -7.21 -4.17 17.83
C GLN A 116 -6.70 -3.42 16.59
N VAL A 117 -6.13 -2.23 16.76
CA VAL A 117 -5.48 -1.48 15.66
C VAL A 117 -4.31 -2.28 15.08
N ILE A 118 -3.47 -2.85 15.95
CA ILE A 118 -2.34 -3.69 15.53
C ILE A 118 -2.84 -4.87 14.69
N GLU A 119 -3.91 -5.56 15.12
CA GLU A 119 -4.50 -6.65 14.34
C GLU A 119 -5.04 -6.17 12.98
N GLU A 120 -5.73 -5.02 12.92
CA GLU A 120 -6.20 -4.46 11.64
C GLU A 120 -5.03 -4.13 10.69
N LEU A 121 -3.92 -3.61 11.22
CA LEU A 121 -2.72 -3.31 10.42
C LEU A 121 -1.98 -4.58 9.97
N ILE A 122 -1.91 -5.62 10.82
CA ILE A 122 -1.36 -6.93 10.45
C ILE A 122 -2.21 -7.58 9.36
N GLU A 123 -3.53 -7.51 9.48
CA GLU A 123 -4.43 -8.07 8.49
C GLU A 123 -4.30 -7.33 7.15
N LEU A 124 -4.17 -6.00 7.17
CA LEU A 124 -3.85 -5.21 5.97
C LEU A 124 -2.53 -5.68 5.33
N ALA A 125 -1.48 -5.91 6.12
CA ALA A 125 -0.20 -6.43 5.63
C ALA A 125 -0.38 -7.78 4.90
N LYS A 126 -1.17 -8.69 5.47
CA LYS A 126 -1.45 -10.00 4.88
C LYS A 126 -2.22 -9.89 3.58
N GLN A 127 -3.23 -9.02 3.51
CA GLN A 127 -3.98 -8.76 2.28
C GLN A 127 -3.08 -8.24 1.15
N MET A 128 -2.13 -7.35 1.48
CA MET A 128 -1.16 -6.85 0.49
C MET A 128 -0.26 -7.95 -0.07
N ARG A 129 0.21 -8.88 0.79
CA ARG A 129 0.98 -10.04 0.33
C ARG A 129 0.14 -10.98 -0.53
N ALA A 130 -1.08 -11.27 -0.11
CA ALA A 130 -1.99 -12.11 -0.89
C ALA A 130 -2.25 -11.50 -2.27
N ALA A 131 -2.43 -10.18 -2.34
CA ALA A 131 -2.61 -9.47 -3.60
C ALA A 131 -1.42 -9.61 -4.56
N ASN A 132 -0.18 -9.71 -4.05
CA ASN A 132 1.00 -10.04 -4.88
C ASN A 132 0.95 -11.48 -5.39
N ALA A 133 0.68 -12.44 -4.51
CA ALA A 133 0.60 -13.85 -4.88
C ALA A 133 -0.50 -14.14 -5.90
N ARG A 134 -1.59 -13.34 -5.93
CA ARG A 134 -2.64 -13.45 -6.96
C ARG A 134 -2.10 -13.26 -8.38
N GLY A 135 -1.12 -12.38 -8.59
CA GLY A 135 -0.52 -12.17 -9.92
C GLY A 135 0.10 -13.45 -10.48
N GLU A 136 0.85 -14.15 -9.64
CA GLU A 136 1.47 -15.44 -9.97
C GLU A 136 0.41 -16.51 -10.26
N GLN A 137 -0.63 -16.61 -9.42
CA GLN A 137 -1.73 -17.57 -9.60
C GLN A 137 -2.51 -17.35 -10.90
N LEU A 138 -2.73 -16.08 -11.26
CA LEU A 138 -3.45 -15.71 -12.48
C LEU A 138 -2.57 -15.79 -13.74
N ASN A 139 -1.27 -16.03 -13.57
CA ASN A 139 -0.28 -16.07 -14.63
C ASN A 139 -0.26 -14.75 -15.43
N LEU A 140 -0.29 -13.64 -14.69
CA LEU A 140 -0.25 -12.27 -15.20
C LEU A 140 1.05 -11.60 -14.76
N THR A 141 1.61 -10.78 -15.64
CA THR A 141 2.68 -9.84 -15.24
C THR A 141 2.11 -8.75 -14.30
N GLU A 142 2.98 -8.03 -13.60
CA GLU A 142 2.52 -6.94 -12.71
C GLU A 142 1.72 -5.87 -13.46
N ASP A 143 2.14 -5.50 -14.68
CA ASP A 143 1.40 -4.57 -15.54
C ASP A 143 0.00 -5.11 -15.83
N GLU A 144 -0.10 -6.37 -16.25
CA GLU A 144 -1.37 -7.01 -16.59
C GLU A 144 -2.28 -7.17 -15.38
N LEU A 145 -1.72 -7.48 -14.21
CA LEU A 145 -2.47 -7.54 -12.96
C LEU A 145 -3.06 -6.17 -12.61
N ALA A 146 -2.32 -5.08 -12.84
CA ALA A 146 -2.82 -3.74 -12.59
C ALA A 146 -3.99 -3.36 -13.51
N PHE A 147 -3.93 -3.74 -14.78
CA PHE A 147 -5.07 -3.59 -15.70
C PHE A 147 -6.23 -4.51 -15.36
N TYR A 148 -5.96 -5.74 -14.88
CA TYR A 148 -6.98 -6.65 -14.40
C TYR A 148 -7.74 -6.05 -13.21
N ASP A 149 -7.03 -5.55 -12.19
CA ASP A 149 -7.65 -4.89 -11.03
C ASP A 149 -8.43 -3.63 -11.45
N ALA A 150 -7.95 -2.88 -12.45
CA ALA A 150 -8.67 -1.73 -13.03
C ALA A 150 -10.02 -2.10 -13.67
N LEU A 151 -10.13 -3.30 -14.24
CA LEU A 151 -11.37 -3.82 -14.79
C LEU A 151 -12.31 -4.38 -13.70
N GLU A 152 -11.73 -4.85 -12.60
CA GLU A 152 -12.43 -5.48 -11.47
C GLU A 152 -13.17 -4.48 -10.56
N VAL A 153 -12.76 -3.20 -10.50
CA VAL A 153 -13.43 -2.11 -9.72
C VAL A 153 -14.96 -2.03 -9.91
N ASN A 154 -15.46 -2.61 -10.99
CA ASN A 154 -16.86 -2.61 -11.37
C ASN A 154 -17.62 -3.90 -11.02
N ASP A 155 -17.05 -4.80 -10.19
CA ASP A 155 -17.56 -6.03 -9.49
C ASP A 155 -18.50 -6.97 -10.25
N SER A 156 -19.52 -6.46 -10.96
CA SER A 156 -20.38 -7.25 -11.83
C SER A 156 -19.71 -7.67 -13.12
N ALA A 157 -18.62 -7.00 -13.54
CA ALA A 157 -17.92 -7.38 -14.77
C ALA A 157 -17.31 -8.79 -14.64
N VAL A 158 -16.75 -9.11 -13.47
CA VAL A 158 -16.26 -10.45 -13.13
C VAL A 158 -17.39 -11.47 -13.18
N LYS A 159 -18.55 -11.15 -12.58
CA LYS A 159 -19.70 -12.06 -12.53
C LYS A 159 -20.30 -12.37 -13.91
N VAL A 160 -20.17 -11.45 -14.86
CA VAL A 160 -20.76 -11.56 -16.20
C VAL A 160 -19.78 -12.17 -17.21
N LEU A 161 -18.51 -11.72 -17.20
CA LEU A 161 -17.52 -12.11 -18.20
C LEU A 161 -16.63 -13.28 -17.75
N GLY A 162 -16.49 -13.47 -16.44
CA GLY A 162 -15.59 -14.43 -15.82
C GLY A 162 -14.11 -14.01 -15.86
N ASP A 163 -13.32 -14.59 -14.94
CA ASP A 163 -11.90 -14.26 -14.76
C ASP A 163 -11.08 -14.47 -16.04
N LYS A 164 -11.36 -15.54 -16.80
CA LYS A 164 -10.60 -15.84 -18.02
C LYS A 164 -10.67 -14.68 -19.02
N THR A 165 -11.86 -14.17 -19.28
CA THR A 165 -12.09 -13.07 -20.21
C THR A 165 -11.44 -11.77 -19.73
N LEU A 166 -11.54 -11.48 -18.43
CA LEU A 166 -10.90 -10.29 -17.85
C LEU A 166 -9.38 -10.32 -17.97
N ARG A 167 -8.75 -11.49 -17.80
CA ARG A 167 -7.31 -11.66 -18.04
C ARG A 167 -6.95 -11.40 -19.50
N ASP A 168 -7.74 -11.92 -20.44
CA ASP A 168 -7.50 -11.72 -21.88
C ASP A 168 -7.64 -10.23 -22.27
N ILE A 169 -8.64 -9.54 -21.71
CA ILE A 169 -8.79 -8.08 -21.84
C ILE A 169 -7.56 -7.37 -21.27
N ALA A 170 -7.13 -7.71 -20.05
CA ALA A 170 -5.98 -7.06 -19.39
C ALA A 170 -4.69 -7.21 -20.21
N ARG A 171 -4.41 -8.40 -20.74
CA ARG A 171 -3.28 -8.67 -21.65
C ARG A 171 -3.36 -7.86 -22.93
N GLU A 172 -4.53 -7.82 -23.57
CA GLU A 172 -4.74 -7.03 -24.78
C GLU A 172 -4.61 -5.52 -24.53
N LEU A 173 -5.08 -5.04 -23.37
CA LEU A 173 -4.92 -3.65 -22.95
C LEU A 173 -3.46 -3.29 -22.75
N VAL A 174 -2.68 -4.08 -21.99
CA VAL A 174 -1.25 -3.82 -21.78
C VAL A 174 -0.50 -3.78 -23.11
N ALA A 175 -0.70 -4.81 -23.96
CA ALA A 175 -0.04 -4.88 -25.25
C ALA A 175 -0.39 -3.69 -26.15
N THR A 176 -1.64 -3.25 -26.10
CA THR A 176 -2.12 -2.11 -26.90
C THR A 176 -1.61 -0.79 -26.36
N VAL A 177 -1.62 -0.58 -25.05
CA VAL A 177 -1.09 0.63 -24.42
C VAL A 177 0.40 0.73 -24.73
N LYS A 178 1.20 -0.32 -24.49
CA LYS A 178 2.66 -0.35 -24.80
C LYS A 178 2.96 0.02 -26.26
N LYS A 179 2.15 -0.45 -27.22
CA LYS A 179 2.31 -0.09 -28.64
C LYS A 179 1.97 1.36 -28.98
N ASN A 180 1.13 2.01 -28.16
CA ASN A 180 0.66 3.37 -28.39
C ASN A 180 1.31 4.40 -27.45
N VAL A 181 2.09 3.99 -26.45
CA VAL A 181 2.86 4.90 -25.59
C VAL A 181 3.97 5.53 -26.43
N THR A 182 3.74 6.77 -26.85
CA THR A 182 4.79 7.66 -27.36
C THR A 182 5.50 8.32 -26.17
N ILE A 183 6.78 8.68 -26.34
CA ILE A 183 7.63 9.32 -25.31
C ILE A 183 6.97 10.58 -24.69
N ASP A 184 6.12 11.31 -25.42
CA ASP A 184 5.45 12.54 -24.96
C ASP A 184 3.99 12.34 -24.45
N TRP A 185 3.71 11.22 -23.78
CA TRP A 185 2.37 10.85 -23.33
C TRP A 185 1.73 11.82 -22.33
N THR A 186 2.52 12.36 -21.42
CA THR A 186 2.06 13.18 -20.28
C THR A 186 1.53 14.57 -20.67
N VAL A 187 1.63 14.97 -21.95
CA VAL A 187 1.40 16.37 -22.37
C VAL A 187 0.32 16.53 -23.44
N ARG A 188 -0.20 15.46 -24.08
CA ARG A 188 -1.13 15.60 -25.23
C ARG A 188 -2.51 14.98 -25.00
N GLU A 189 -3.52 15.83 -24.84
CA GLU A 189 -4.95 15.46 -24.76
C GLU A 189 -5.43 14.58 -25.93
N ASN A 190 -4.86 14.78 -27.12
CA ASN A 190 -5.14 13.97 -28.32
C ASN A 190 -4.77 12.49 -28.16
N VAL A 191 -3.69 12.20 -27.44
CA VAL A 191 -3.20 10.84 -27.22
C VAL A 191 -4.11 10.10 -26.24
N ARG A 192 -4.55 10.79 -25.18
CA ARG A 192 -5.55 10.30 -24.23
C ARG A 192 -6.89 10.00 -24.90
N ALA A 193 -7.36 10.89 -25.78
CA ALA A 193 -8.59 10.70 -26.54
C ALA A 193 -8.51 9.47 -27.45
N ASN A 194 -7.39 9.28 -28.16
CA ASN A 194 -7.17 8.10 -29.00
C ASN A 194 -7.16 6.81 -28.17
N LEU A 195 -6.45 6.79 -27.03
CA LEU A 195 -6.42 5.62 -26.16
C LEU A 195 -7.82 5.30 -25.61
N ARG A 196 -8.61 6.30 -25.25
CA ARG A 196 -10.00 6.11 -24.81
C ARG A 196 -10.81 5.36 -25.86
N VAL A 197 -10.68 5.73 -27.13
CA VAL A 197 -11.36 5.06 -28.24
C VAL A 197 -10.91 3.60 -28.37
N ILE A 198 -9.61 3.36 -28.26
CA ILE A 198 -9.02 2.02 -28.36
C ILE A 198 -9.48 1.13 -27.19
N VAL A 199 -9.41 1.63 -25.95
CA VAL A 199 -9.89 0.93 -24.74
C VAL A 199 -11.38 0.60 -24.89
N LYS A 200 -12.21 1.57 -25.30
CA LYS A 200 -13.65 1.33 -25.54
C LYS A 200 -13.88 0.26 -26.61
N ARG A 201 -13.06 0.21 -27.65
CA ARG A 201 -13.15 -0.83 -28.70
C ARG A 201 -12.82 -2.21 -28.15
N ILE A 202 -11.75 -2.34 -27.35
CA ILE A 202 -11.37 -3.60 -26.70
C ILE A 202 -12.49 -4.06 -25.76
N LEU A 203 -13.00 -3.19 -24.89
CA LEU A 203 -14.09 -3.54 -23.98
C LEU A 203 -15.34 -4.02 -24.72
N ARG A 204 -15.70 -3.42 -25.87
CA ARG A 204 -16.83 -3.87 -26.71
C ARG A 204 -16.57 -5.22 -27.37
N LYS A 205 -15.35 -5.47 -27.82
CA LYS A 205 -14.95 -6.74 -28.46
C LYS A 205 -15.17 -7.93 -27.52
N TYR A 206 -14.97 -7.74 -26.22
CA TYR A 206 -15.17 -8.76 -25.20
C TYR A 206 -16.53 -8.64 -24.47
N GLU A 207 -17.50 -7.96 -25.08
CA GLU A 207 -18.87 -7.84 -24.55
C GLU A 207 -18.95 -7.25 -23.13
N TYR A 208 -18.01 -6.37 -22.77
CA TYR A 208 -17.99 -5.74 -21.45
C TYR A 208 -19.28 -4.94 -21.21
N PRO A 209 -19.92 -5.08 -20.02
CA PRO A 209 -21.21 -4.45 -19.76
C PRO A 209 -21.22 -2.93 -20.06
N PRO A 210 -22.13 -2.44 -20.91
CA PRO A 210 -22.10 -1.07 -21.40
C PRO A 210 -22.38 -0.03 -20.29
N ASP A 211 -23.14 -0.42 -19.27
CA ASP A 211 -23.44 0.38 -18.07
C ASP A 211 -22.18 0.70 -17.26
N LYS A 212 -21.16 -0.16 -17.33
CA LYS A 212 -19.90 -0.03 -16.57
C LYS A 212 -18.71 0.35 -17.42
N GLN A 213 -18.88 0.35 -18.73
CA GLN A 213 -17.81 0.58 -19.70
C GLN A 213 -17.13 1.93 -19.48
N GLU A 214 -17.88 2.99 -19.19
CA GLU A 214 -17.33 4.34 -19.03
C GLU A 214 -16.39 4.44 -17.82
N LYS A 215 -16.82 3.91 -16.67
CA LYS A 215 -16.01 3.89 -15.45
C LYS A 215 -14.79 3.00 -15.61
N ALA A 216 -14.96 1.79 -16.17
CA ALA A 216 -13.85 0.89 -16.49
C ALA A 216 -12.81 1.56 -17.40
N THR A 217 -13.29 2.26 -18.45
CA THR A 217 -12.42 3.00 -19.36
C THR A 217 -11.61 4.06 -18.61
N GLN A 218 -12.25 4.84 -17.73
CA GLN A 218 -11.55 5.88 -16.98
C GLN A 218 -10.47 5.30 -16.05
N THR A 219 -10.78 4.21 -15.33
CA THR A 219 -9.81 3.54 -14.45
C THR A 219 -8.65 2.93 -15.24
N VAL A 220 -8.94 2.32 -16.38
CA VAL A 220 -7.92 1.77 -17.30
C VAL A 220 -7.03 2.86 -17.89
N LEU A 221 -7.58 4.03 -18.24
CA LEU A 221 -6.79 5.16 -18.72
C LEU A 221 -5.87 5.70 -17.64
N GLU A 222 -6.35 5.81 -16.41
CA GLU A 222 -5.53 6.24 -15.28
C GLU A 222 -4.38 5.25 -15.03
N GLN A 223 -4.69 3.95 -15.08
CA GLN A 223 -3.68 2.90 -14.93
C GLN A 223 -2.63 2.93 -16.07
N ALA A 224 -3.07 3.25 -17.30
CA ALA A 224 -2.18 3.45 -18.44
C ALA A 224 -1.29 4.68 -18.26
N GLU A 225 -1.84 5.81 -17.79
CA GLU A 225 -1.08 7.03 -17.48
C GLU A 225 0.02 6.74 -16.44
N LEU A 226 -0.32 5.99 -15.40
CA LEU A 226 0.62 5.60 -14.34
C LEU A 226 1.81 4.79 -14.87
N LEU A 227 1.56 3.71 -15.63
CA LEU A 227 2.62 2.85 -16.15
C LEU A 227 3.39 3.47 -17.31
N SER A 228 2.76 4.36 -18.09
CA SER A 228 3.45 5.07 -19.16
C SER A 228 4.63 5.92 -18.66
N ALA A 229 4.51 6.50 -17.47
CA ALA A 229 5.59 7.25 -16.83
C ALA A 229 6.79 6.37 -16.44
N GLU A 230 6.54 5.08 -16.19
CA GLU A 230 7.59 4.11 -15.89
C GLU A 230 8.24 3.54 -17.16
N TRP A 231 7.48 3.37 -18.25
CA TRP A 231 8.00 2.87 -19.52
C TRP A 231 8.71 3.93 -20.38
N ALA A 232 8.55 5.22 -20.07
CA ALA A 232 9.18 6.33 -20.80
C ALA A 232 10.68 6.54 -20.44
N VAL A 233 11.31 5.57 -19.77
CA VAL A 233 12.71 5.57 -19.34
C VAL A 233 13.62 4.94 -20.40
#